data_AF-A0A1Q9EI34-F1
#
_entry.id   AF-A0A1Q9EI34-F1
#
_cell.length_a   1.000
_cell.length_b   1.000
_cell.length_c   1.000
_cell.angle_alpha   90.00
_cell.angle_beta   90.00
_cell.angle_gamma   90.00
#
_symmetry.space_group_name_H-M   'P 1'
#
loop_
_entity.id
_entity.type
_entity.pdbx_description
1 polymer ?
#
loop_
_entity_poly.entity_id
_entity_poly.type
_entity_poly.pdbx_seq_one_letter_code
_entity_poly.pdbx_strand_id
1 'polypeptide(L)'
;MRHSVVDQALVRHRRLAEELDADARRRLETVDPSRAVEIIEEVAKRTDVRNPSAFVMRAISDHPQQRGDIHLDHPQQRGDVHDELELLLARYPQVSAGLDEAAVAKLREAELDRAEEILEDMAHMGIHNPSAFVVKAVSSSRIRRGNPDALAPPPAKMARTQYRNGLYPEARTGRMPEASSLERRGAQAGLDDDALRLLRAADPARAAEVLEELELKGREVRNPSAFVSKSLSQFPMPRRR
;
A
#
# COMPACT_ATOMS: atom_id res chain seq x y z
N MET A 1 35.29 25.77 27.58
CA MET A 1 34.14 25.75 26.64
C MET A 1 33.29 24.54 27.01
N ARG A 2 31.98 24.69 27.21
CA ARG A 2 31.10 23.55 27.49
C ARG A 2 30.77 22.90 26.14
N HIS A 3 31.11 21.64 25.96
CA HIS A 3 30.73 20.88 24.77
C HIS A 3 29.21 20.69 24.74
N SER A 4 28.59 20.85 23.58
CA SER A 4 27.15 20.62 23.43
C SER A 4 26.82 19.15 23.73
N VAL A 5 25.58 18.84 24.08
CA VAL A 5 25.15 17.45 24.31
C VAL A 5 25.33 16.61 23.03
N VAL A 6 25.12 17.24 21.87
CA VAL A 6 25.35 16.66 20.54
C VAL A 6 26.83 16.31 20.34
N ASP A 7 27.75 17.23 20.68
CA ASP A 7 29.19 16.96 20.62
C ASP A 7 29.58 15.77 21.50
N GLN A 8 29.01 15.70 22.71
CA GLN A 8 29.28 14.59 23.63
C GLN A 8 28.80 13.25 23.06
N ALA A 9 27.64 13.23 22.39
CA ALA A 9 27.14 12.03 21.71
C ALA A 9 28.03 11.64 20.51
N LEU A 10 28.46 12.61 19.69
CA LEU A 10 29.39 12.36 18.59
C LEU A 10 30.77 11.87 19.07
N VAL A 11 31.26 12.37 20.20
CA VAL A 11 32.49 11.87 20.84
C VAL A 11 32.35 10.41 21.29
N ARG A 12 31.18 10.04 21.86
CA ARG A 12 30.88 8.64 22.20
C ARG A 12 30.87 7.73 20.96
N HIS A 13 30.38 8.23 19.83
CA HIS A 13 30.29 7.50 18.56
C HIS A 13 31.28 8.02 17.52
N ARG A 14 32.57 8.00 17.85
CA ARG A 14 33.64 8.60 17.03
C ARG A 14 33.64 8.16 15.55
N ARG A 15 33.40 6.87 15.28
CA ARG A 15 33.33 6.34 13.91
C ARG A 15 32.21 7.02 13.11
N LEU A 16 31.02 7.13 13.71
CA LEU A 16 29.89 7.81 13.08
C LEU A 16 30.21 9.29 12.86
N ALA A 17 30.82 9.95 13.85
CA ALA A 17 31.23 11.34 13.69
C ALA A 17 32.14 11.51 12.46
N GLU A 18 33.15 10.65 12.29
CA GLU A 18 34.07 10.67 11.14
C GLU A 18 33.36 10.42 9.79
N GLU A 19 32.28 9.64 9.77
CA GLU A 19 31.50 9.34 8.56
C GLU A 19 30.46 10.42 8.21
N LEU A 20 30.05 11.28 9.16
CA LEU A 20 29.10 12.37 8.92
C LEU A 20 29.73 13.58 8.23
N ASP A 21 29.08 14.04 7.17
CA ASP A 21 29.46 15.27 6.47
C ASP A 21 29.13 16.54 7.27
N ALA A 22 29.67 17.67 6.80
CA ALA A 22 29.53 18.95 7.48
C ALA A 22 28.07 19.46 7.51
N ASP A 23 27.25 19.12 6.52
CA ASP A 23 25.85 19.55 6.46
C ASP A 23 24.99 18.80 7.47
N ALA A 24 25.16 17.47 7.57
CA ALA A 24 24.48 16.64 8.56
C ALA A 24 24.84 17.06 9.99
N ARG A 25 26.13 17.35 10.27
CA ARG A 25 26.58 17.86 11.57
C ARG A 25 25.94 19.21 11.91
N ARG A 26 25.97 20.17 10.98
CA ARG A 26 25.28 21.46 11.16
C ARG A 26 23.79 21.26 11.42
N ARG A 27 23.14 20.32 10.73
CA ARG A 27 21.71 20.05 10.91
C ARG A 27 21.40 19.50 12.31
N LEU A 28 22.24 18.59 12.82
CA LEU A 28 22.12 18.06 14.19
C LEU A 28 22.26 19.16 15.26
N GLU A 29 23.06 20.19 15.02
CA GLU A 29 23.20 21.33 15.95
C GLU A 29 21.96 22.25 15.96
N THR A 30 21.19 22.28 14.87
CA THR A 30 19.99 23.14 14.75
C THR A 30 18.70 22.53 15.29
N VAL A 31 18.64 21.21 15.43
CA VAL A 31 17.45 20.51 15.95
C VAL A 31 17.48 20.45 17.47
N ASP A 32 16.38 20.02 18.08
CA ASP A 32 16.33 19.79 19.52
C ASP A 32 17.48 18.84 19.97
N PRO A 33 18.25 19.20 21.03
CA PRO A 33 19.40 18.40 21.44
C PRO A 33 19.05 16.95 21.81
N SER A 34 17.88 16.71 22.40
CA SER A 34 17.43 15.35 22.75
C SER A 34 17.15 14.54 21.49
N ARG A 35 16.51 15.16 20.49
CA ARG A 35 16.27 14.54 19.18
C ARG A 35 17.58 14.24 18.43
N ALA A 36 18.55 15.16 18.45
CA ALA A 36 19.84 14.93 17.81
C ALA A 36 20.57 13.72 18.42
N VAL A 37 20.57 13.61 19.75
CA VAL A 37 21.17 12.47 20.46
C VAL A 37 20.46 11.17 20.08
N GLU A 38 19.13 11.17 20.04
CA GLU A 38 18.32 10.00 19.64
C GLU A 38 18.73 9.50 18.24
N ILE A 39 18.84 10.40 17.27
CA ILE A 39 19.22 10.04 15.89
C ILE A 39 20.65 9.50 15.82
N ILE A 40 21.60 10.11 16.56
CA ILE A 40 22.99 9.65 16.62
C ILE A 40 23.04 8.22 17.17
N GLU A 41 22.29 7.94 18.24
CA GLU A 41 22.24 6.61 18.85
C GLU A 41 21.52 5.60 17.93
N GLU A 42 20.44 5.99 17.25
CA GLU A 42 19.75 5.16 16.26
C GLU A 42 20.68 4.73 15.12
N VAL A 43 21.46 5.66 14.56
CA VAL A 43 22.43 5.35 13.50
C VAL A 43 23.55 4.49 14.02
N ALA A 44 24.08 4.76 15.22
CA ALA A 44 25.18 3.99 15.78
C ALA A 44 24.78 2.54 16.11
N LYS A 45 23.51 2.30 16.46
CA LYS A 45 22.96 0.95 16.68
C LYS A 45 22.80 0.16 15.37
N ARG A 46 22.56 0.84 14.24
CA ARG A 46 22.38 0.19 12.93
C ARG A 46 23.70 -0.01 12.20
N THR A 47 24.15 -1.26 12.07
CA THR A 47 25.42 -1.60 11.41
C THR A 47 25.35 -1.62 9.88
N ASP A 48 24.14 -1.54 9.31
CA ASP A 48 23.85 -1.67 7.88
C ASP A 48 23.64 -0.32 7.17
N VAL A 49 23.86 0.80 7.86
CA VAL A 49 23.67 2.14 7.27
C VAL A 49 24.83 2.47 6.32
N ARG A 50 24.57 2.34 5.02
CA ARG A 50 25.56 2.63 3.96
C ARG A 50 25.95 4.11 3.86
N ASN A 51 25.04 5.02 4.20
CA ASN A 51 25.27 6.47 4.16
C ASN A 51 24.66 7.13 5.40
N PRO A 52 25.46 7.32 6.48
CA PRO A 52 24.98 7.90 7.73
C PRO A 52 24.45 9.33 7.59
N SER A 53 25.09 10.19 6.79
CA SER A 53 24.64 11.58 6.61
C SER A 53 23.24 11.66 6.02
N ALA A 54 22.97 10.87 4.98
CA ALA A 54 21.65 10.83 4.36
C ALA A 54 20.58 10.32 5.32
N PHE A 55 20.93 9.34 6.17
CA PHE A 55 20.03 8.85 7.21
C PHE A 55 19.68 9.94 8.22
N VAL A 56 20.69 10.65 8.74
CA VAL A 56 20.50 11.75 9.69
C VAL A 56 19.60 12.84 9.11
N MET A 57 19.89 13.29 7.88
CA MET A 57 19.11 14.33 7.21
C MET A 57 17.64 13.91 7.01
N ARG A 58 17.42 12.64 6.65
CA ARG A 58 16.08 12.07 6.53
C ARG A 58 15.37 11.97 7.88
N ALA A 59 16.04 11.44 8.91
CA ALA A 59 15.46 11.28 10.26
C ALA A 59 15.05 12.62 10.88
N ILE A 60 15.80 13.69 10.63
CA ILE A 60 15.46 15.06 11.03
C ILE A 60 14.24 15.59 10.26
N SER A 61 14.16 15.30 8.96
CA SER A 61 13.07 15.79 8.10
C SER A 61 11.75 15.08 8.36
N ASP A 62 11.79 13.75 8.53
CA ASP A 62 10.60 12.92 8.73
C ASP A 62 10.00 13.17 10.14
N HIS A 63 10.85 13.39 11.15
CA HIS A 63 10.41 13.58 12.53
C HIS A 63 11.26 14.66 13.23
N PRO A 64 10.83 15.94 13.19
CA PRO A 64 11.58 17.04 13.79
C PRO A 64 11.52 17.06 15.33
N GLN A 65 10.56 16.35 15.93
CA GLN A 65 10.38 16.23 17.37
C GLN A 65 10.93 14.89 17.88
N GLN A 66 11.34 14.85 19.16
CA GLN A 66 11.76 13.62 19.84
C GLN A 66 10.66 12.57 19.75
N ARG A 67 10.97 11.35 19.26
CA ARG A 67 9.94 10.33 18.98
C ARG A 67 9.40 9.63 20.22
N GLY A 68 9.71 10.12 21.42
CA GLY A 68 9.57 9.34 22.64
C GLY A 68 10.56 8.19 22.61
N ASP A 69 11.17 7.90 23.73
CA ASP A 69 12.21 6.88 23.84
C ASP A 69 11.58 5.47 23.72
N ILE A 70 11.34 4.98 22.49
CA ILE A 70 10.77 3.63 22.27
C ILE A 70 11.86 2.54 22.44
N HIS A 71 13.13 2.92 22.68
CA HIS A 71 14.24 1.98 22.72
C HIS A 71 15.27 2.29 23.82
N LEU A 72 14.79 2.55 25.04
CA LEU A 72 15.51 2.10 26.22
C LEU A 72 15.20 0.63 26.46
N ASP A 73 16.26 -0.18 26.42
CA ASP A 73 16.30 -1.54 26.94
C ASP A 73 15.73 -1.58 28.37
N HIS A 74 14.42 -1.79 28.48
CA HIS A 74 13.76 -2.32 29.67
C HIS A 74 13.52 -3.82 29.45
N PRO A 75 14.52 -4.68 29.75
CA PRO A 75 14.38 -6.12 29.60
C PRO A 75 13.36 -6.76 30.57
N GLN A 76 12.58 -5.99 31.34
CA GLN A 76 11.63 -6.54 32.31
C GLN A 76 10.27 -5.81 32.39
N GLN A 77 9.99 -4.84 31.52
CA GLN A 77 8.64 -4.30 31.35
C GLN A 77 8.18 -4.52 29.91
N ARG A 78 8.11 -5.80 29.50
CA ARG A 78 7.06 -6.20 28.58
C ARG A 78 5.74 -6.05 29.34
N GLY A 79 5.22 -4.82 29.38
CA GLY A 79 3.77 -4.67 29.33
C GLY A 79 3.31 -5.53 28.15
N ASP A 80 2.30 -6.36 28.37
CA ASP A 80 1.88 -7.31 27.37
C ASP A 80 1.58 -6.49 26.10
N VAL A 81 2.23 -6.77 24.97
CA VAL A 81 1.99 -6.02 23.71
C VAL A 81 0.51 -6.09 23.33
N HIS A 82 -0.20 -7.09 23.88
CA HIS A 82 -1.65 -7.19 23.85
C HIS A 82 -2.36 -6.01 24.50
N ASP A 83 -1.87 -5.46 25.62
CA ASP A 83 -2.48 -4.33 26.32
C ASP A 83 -2.39 -3.05 25.46
N GLU A 84 -1.28 -2.81 24.77
CA GLU A 84 -1.10 -1.63 23.92
C GLU A 84 -2.03 -1.65 22.70
N LEU A 85 -2.17 -2.81 22.03
CA LEU A 85 -3.12 -2.94 20.93
C LEU A 85 -4.57 -2.82 21.42
N GLU A 86 -4.90 -3.35 22.61
CA GLU A 86 -6.24 -3.20 23.18
C GLU A 86 -6.57 -1.74 23.50
N LEU A 87 -5.62 -0.98 24.05
CA LEU A 87 -5.76 0.47 24.23
C LEU A 87 -5.96 1.21 22.90
N LEU A 88 -5.24 0.77 21.86
CA LEU A 88 -5.37 1.34 20.52
C LEU A 88 -6.74 1.03 19.89
N LEU A 89 -7.22 -0.21 19.99
CA LEU A 89 -8.55 -0.60 19.52
C LEU A 89 -9.68 0.10 20.30
N ALA A 90 -9.48 0.38 21.58
CA ALA A 90 -10.41 1.15 22.40
C ALA A 90 -10.55 2.61 21.92
N ARG A 91 -9.53 3.17 21.26
CA ARG A 91 -9.58 4.51 20.63
C ARG A 91 -10.47 4.54 19.39
N TYR A 92 -10.69 3.41 18.74
CA TYR A 92 -11.48 3.27 17.50
C TYR A 92 -12.63 2.26 17.65
N PRO A 93 -13.61 2.50 18.55
CA PRO A 93 -14.67 1.54 18.85
C PRO A 93 -15.52 1.15 17.63
N GLN A 94 -15.72 2.08 16.69
CA GLN A 94 -16.45 1.84 15.44
C GLN A 94 -15.72 0.89 14.49
N VAL A 95 -14.39 0.87 14.52
CA VAL A 95 -13.57 -0.04 13.70
C VAL A 95 -13.47 -1.39 14.39
N SER A 96 -13.14 -1.40 15.68
CA SER A 96 -12.94 -2.64 16.44
C SER A 96 -14.20 -3.50 16.52
N ALA A 97 -15.38 -2.88 16.61
CA ALA A 97 -16.66 -3.60 16.58
C ALA A 97 -16.93 -4.37 15.27
N GLY A 98 -16.27 -4.00 14.17
CA GLY A 98 -16.39 -4.66 12.88
C GLY A 98 -15.32 -5.71 12.60
N LEU A 99 -14.26 -5.79 13.41
CA LEU A 99 -13.16 -6.73 13.20
C LEU A 99 -13.48 -8.11 13.77
N ASP A 100 -13.12 -9.15 13.02
CA ASP A 100 -13.10 -10.52 13.51
C ASP A 100 -11.78 -10.86 14.23
N GLU A 101 -11.79 -11.98 14.95
CA GLU A 101 -10.64 -12.44 15.74
C GLU A 101 -9.39 -12.68 14.87
N ALA A 102 -9.57 -13.13 13.63
CA ALA A 102 -8.45 -13.37 12.72
C ALA A 102 -7.78 -12.06 12.26
N ALA A 103 -8.57 -11.01 12.01
CA ALA A 103 -8.07 -9.69 11.68
C ALA A 103 -7.37 -9.05 12.90
N VAL A 104 -7.94 -9.20 14.10
CA VAL A 104 -7.29 -8.75 15.35
C VAL A 104 -5.97 -9.47 15.58
N ALA A 105 -5.92 -10.79 15.37
CA ALA A 105 -4.68 -11.56 15.44
C ALA A 105 -3.63 -11.05 14.43
N LYS A 106 -4.05 -10.70 13.21
CA LYS A 106 -3.16 -10.10 12.21
C LYS A 106 -2.65 -8.71 12.60
N LEU A 107 -3.44 -7.91 13.29
CA LEU A 107 -2.97 -6.63 13.85
C LEU A 107 -1.95 -6.85 14.98
N ARG A 108 -2.14 -7.88 15.82
CA ARG A 108 -1.17 -8.25 16.88
C ARG A 108 0.18 -8.69 16.30
N GLU A 109 0.19 -9.29 15.12
CA GLU A 109 1.43 -9.65 14.42
C GLU A 109 2.13 -8.44 13.76
N ALA A 110 1.43 -7.32 13.58
CA ALA A 110 1.99 -6.10 12.99
C ALA A 110 2.71 -5.23 14.04
N GLU A 111 3.65 -4.39 13.61
CA GLU A 111 4.21 -3.33 14.46
C GLU A 111 3.09 -2.38 14.91
N LEU A 112 3.13 -1.89 16.16
CA LEU A 112 2.07 -1.05 16.72
C LEU A 112 1.82 0.22 15.88
N ASP A 113 2.87 0.90 15.44
CA ASP A 113 2.80 2.05 14.53
C ASP A 113 2.01 1.72 13.25
N ARG A 114 2.21 0.51 12.72
CA ARG A 114 1.53 0.05 11.52
C ARG A 114 0.07 -0.28 11.80
N ALA A 115 -0.23 -0.88 12.94
CA ALA A 115 -1.61 -1.11 13.37
C ALA A 115 -2.37 0.21 13.53
N GLU A 116 -1.74 1.23 14.14
CA GLU A 116 -2.33 2.57 14.29
C GLU A 116 -2.63 3.22 12.93
N GLU A 117 -1.68 3.22 12.00
CA GLU A 117 -1.87 3.73 10.63
C GLU A 117 -3.07 3.05 9.93
N ILE A 118 -3.16 1.72 10.03
CA ILE A 118 -4.26 0.95 9.41
C ILE A 118 -5.61 1.34 10.03
N LEU A 119 -5.68 1.46 11.36
CA LEU A 119 -6.92 1.79 12.06
C LEU A 119 -7.38 3.23 11.77
N GLU A 120 -6.44 4.18 11.69
CA GLU A 120 -6.73 5.57 11.28
C GLU A 120 -7.32 5.64 9.86
N ASP A 121 -6.71 4.93 8.91
CA ASP A 121 -7.20 4.89 7.52
C ASP A 121 -8.61 4.31 7.44
N MET A 122 -8.89 3.27 8.22
CA MET A 122 -10.23 2.66 8.27
C MET A 122 -11.28 3.59 8.87
N ALA A 123 -10.93 4.29 9.95
CA ALA A 123 -11.82 5.26 10.58
C ALA A 123 -12.16 6.42 9.63
N HIS A 124 -11.22 6.83 8.78
CA HIS A 124 -11.42 7.91 7.81
C HIS A 124 -12.20 7.48 6.56
N MET A 125 -11.92 6.29 6.02
CA MET A 125 -12.45 5.85 4.72
C MET A 125 -13.86 5.23 4.79
N GLY A 126 -14.37 4.86 5.97
CA GLY A 126 -15.69 4.24 6.10
C GLY A 126 -15.78 2.87 5.42
N ILE A 127 -14.82 2.00 5.71
CA ILE A 127 -14.68 0.68 5.04
C ILE A 127 -15.83 -0.26 5.41
N HIS A 128 -16.50 -0.84 4.41
CA HIS A 128 -17.63 -1.75 4.60
C HIS A 128 -17.23 -3.14 5.15
N ASN A 129 -16.03 -3.63 4.80
CA ASN A 129 -15.51 -4.91 5.31
C ASN A 129 -14.14 -4.67 5.99
N PRO A 130 -14.15 -4.32 7.28
CA PRO A 130 -12.95 -3.93 8.00
C PRO A 130 -11.94 -5.08 8.15
N SER A 131 -12.39 -6.30 8.45
CA SER A 131 -11.49 -7.47 8.61
C SER A 131 -10.67 -7.76 7.35
N ALA A 132 -11.31 -7.80 6.18
CA ALA A 132 -10.60 -8.08 4.93
C ALA A 132 -9.59 -6.98 4.57
N PHE A 133 -9.91 -5.73 4.91
CA PHE A 133 -9.01 -4.60 4.73
C PHE A 133 -7.76 -4.74 5.60
N VAL A 134 -7.93 -5.04 6.89
CA VAL A 134 -6.80 -5.27 7.82
C VAL A 134 -5.87 -6.36 7.30
N VAL A 135 -6.41 -7.54 6.97
CA VAL A 135 -5.59 -8.66 6.47
C VAL A 135 -4.80 -8.23 5.24
N LYS A 136 -5.45 -7.51 4.30
CA LYS A 136 -4.80 -7.00 3.10
C LYS A 136 -3.77 -5.92 3.41
N ALA A 137 -4.01 -5.02 4.35
CA ALA A 137 -3.17 -3.88 4.68
C ALA A 137 -1.91 -4.29 5.47
N VAL A 138 -2.04 -5.26 6.38
CA VAL A 138 -0.92 -5.92 7.07
C VAL A 138 -0.09 -6.72 6.08
N SER A 139 -0.73 -7.50 5.19
CA SER A 139 -0.02 -8.31 4.18
C SER A 139 0.63 -7.46 3.07
N SER A 140 0.06 -6.28 2.79
CA SER A 140 0.62 -5.35 1.82
C SER A 140 1.70 -4.54 2.51
N SER A 141 2.95 -4.93 2.28
CA SER A 141 4.17 -4.22 2.70
C SER A 141 4.37 -2.89 1.95
N ARG A 142 3.32 -2.10 1.78
CA ARG A 142 3.40 -0.79 1.15
C ARG A 142 3.73 0.26 2.20
N ILE A 143 5.00 0.64 2.16
CA ILE A 143 5.53 2.02 2.21
C ILE A 143 4.82 2.86 3.27
N ARG A 144 5.45 2.98 4.45
CA ARG A 144 5.09 3.97 5.48
C ARG A 144 4.75 5.31 4.80
N ARG A 145 3.59 5.91 5.16
CA ARG A 145 3.24 7.30 4.86
C ARG A 145 4.34 8.22 5.40
N GLY A 146 5.33 8.47 4.55
CA GLY A 146 6.55 9.20 4.89
C GLY A 146 7.59 9.18 3.77
N ASN A 147 7.35 8.45 2.68
CA ASN A 147 8.05 8.73 1.43
C ASN A 147 7.22 9.74 0.60
N PRO A 148 7.50 11.05 0.62
CA PRO A 148 6.82 12.02 -0.22
C PRO A 148 6.97 11.72 -1.72
N ASP A 149 7.95 10.90 -2.13
CA ASP A 149 8.06 10.38 -3.51
C ASP A 149 7.03 9.30 -3.85
N ALA A 150 6.30 8.74 -2.87
CA ALA A 150 5.21 7.78 -3.11
C ALA A 150 3.84 8.45 -3.36
N LEU A 151 3.76 9.78 -3.28
CA LEU A 151 2.63 10.59 -3.76
C LEU A 151 2.71 10.91 -5.25
N ALA A 152 3.75 10.46 -5.95
CA ALA A 152 3.59 10.23 -7.37
C ALA A 152 2.41 9.25 -7.52
N PRO A 153 1.30 9.61 -8.22
CA PRO A 153 0.33 8.61 -8.60
C PRO A 153 1.13 7.45 -9.19
N PRO A 154 0.84 6.17 -8.82
CA PRO A 154 1.58 5.04 -9.39
C PRO A 154 1.67 5.34 -10.87
N PRO A 155 2.89 5.42 -11.48
CA PRO A 155 3.03 5.89 -12.85
C PRO A 155 1.96 5.12 -13.58
N ALA A 156 0.94 5.86 -14.07
CA ALA A 156 -0.20 5.26 -14.75
C ALA A 156 0.47 4.22 -15.59
N LYS A 157 0.18 2.93 -15.35
CA LYS A 157 0.86 1.87 -16.07
C LYS A 157 0.49 2.17 -17.50
N MET A 158 1.39 2.92 -18.14
CA MET A 158 1.46 3.16 -19.53
C MET A 158 1.81 1.76 -19.97
N ALA A 159 0.77 0.96 -20.17
CA ALA A 159 0.59 0.32 -21.44
C ALA A 159 0.90 1.39 -22.49
N ARG A 160 2.21 1.57 -22.72
CA ARG A 160 2.80 1.93 -24.00
C ARG A 160 2.41 0.80 -24.93
N THR A 161 1.13 0.74 -25.26
CA THR A 161 0.73 0.23 -26.55
C THR A 161 0.64 1.47 -27.39
N GLN A 162 1.75 1.72 -28.06
CA GLN A 162 1.81 2.56 -29.23
C GLN A 162 0.78 2.04 -30.24
N TYR A 163 -0.48 2.48 -30.12
CA TYR A 163 -1.37 2.60 -31.28
C TYR A 163 -1.40 4.07 -31.66
N ARG A 164 -0.22 4.52 -32.11
CA ARG A 164 -0.04 5.74 -32.88
C ARG A 164 -0.72 5.49 -34.23
N ASN A 165 -1.79 6.22 -34.49
CA ASN A 165 -2.31 6.58 -35.80
C ASN A 165 -2.15 5.52 -36.90
N GLY A 166 -3.15 4.65 -37.02
CA GLY A 166 -3.48 3.99 -38.26
C GLY A 166 -4.98 4.16 -38.49
N LEU A 167 -5.32 4.99 -39.47
CA LEU A 167 -6.68 5.18 -40.00
C LEU A 167 -7.47 3.87 -40.00
N TYR A 168 -8.58 3.82 -39.27
CA TYR A 168 -9.67 2.92 -39.65
C TYR A 168 -10.56 3.68 -40.63
N PRO A 169 -10.69 3.21 -41.88
CA PRO A 169 -11.57 3.84 -42.85
C PRO A 169 -13.02 3.75 -42.37
N GLU A 170 -13.74 4.84 -42.60
CA GLU A 170 -15.18 4.98 -42.37
C GLU A 170 -15.96 3.88 -43.12
N ALA A 171 -16.21 2.75 -42.47
CA ALA A 171 -17.20 1.78 -42.93
C ALA A 171 -18.58 2.21 -42.41
N ARG A 172 -19.13 3.25 -43.04
CA ARG A 172 -20.58 3.47 -43.08
C ARG A 172 -21.21 2.33 -43.87
N THR A 173 -21.72 1.30 -43.21
CA THR A 173 -22.88 0.52 -43.69
C THR A 173 -23.34 -0.46 -42.61
N GLY A 174 -24.58 -0.27 -42.15
CA GLY A 174 -25.51 -1.38 -41.94
C GLY A 174 -25.44 -2.13 -40.60
N ARG A 175 -26.37 -1.76 -39.71
CA ARG A 175 -26.97 -2.61 -38.66
C ARG A 175 -26.01 -3.02 -37.53
N MET A 176 -26.14 -2.36 -36.37
CA MET A 176 -25.66 -2.86 -35.08
C MET A 176 -26.79 -3.56 -34.29
N PRO A 177 -27.03 -4.88 -34.48
CA PRO A 177 -27.85 -5.68 -33.57
C PRO A 177 -27.02 -6.55 -32.59
N GLU A 178 -25.68 -6.53 -32.63
CA GLU A 178 -24.86 -7.48 -31.86
C GLU A 178 -24.55 -7.08 -30.42
N ALA A 179 -24.46 -5.78 -30.09
CA ALA A 179 -24.27 -5.37 -28.70
C ALA A 179 -25.41 -5.88 -27.79
N SER A 180 -26.64 -5.90 -28.32
CA SER A 180 -27.82 -6.40 -27.62
C SER A 180 -27.84 -7.93 -27.45
N SER A 181 -27.12 -8.70 -28.27
CA SER A 181 -27.08 -10.16 -28.11
C SER A 181 -26.10 -10.58 -27.00
N LEU A 182 -24.93 -9.93 -26.93
CA LEU A 182 -23.92 -10.18 -25.89
C LEU A 182 -24.43 -9.82 -24.49
N GLU A 183 -25.12 -8.69 -24.36
CA GLU A 183 -25.73 -8.29 -23.08
C GLU A 183 -26.80 -9.27 -22.60
N ARG A 184 -27.65 -9.75 -23.50
CA ARG A 184 -28.67 -10.75 -23.17
C ARG A 184 -28.04 -12.07 -22.73
N ARG A 185 -26.98 -12.53 -23.40
CA ARG A 185 -26.23 -13.73 -22.99
C ARG A 185 -25.57 -13.54 -21.63
N GLY A 186 -24.94 -12.39 -21.39
CA GLY A 186 -24.35 -12.06 -20.09
C GLY A 186 -25.39 -12.02 -18.96
N ALA A 187 -26.55 -11.40 -19.21
CA ALA A 187 -27.65 -11.37 -18.24
C ALA A 187 -28.22 -12.76 -17.96
N GLN A 188 -28.37 -13.60 -19.00
CA GLN A 188 -28.80 -15.00 -18.84
C GLN A 188 -27.79 -15.84 -18.04
N ALA A 189 -26.49 -15.52 -18.13
CA ALA A 189 -25.44 -16.14 -17.35
C ALA A 189 -25.34 -15.62 -15.89
N GLY A 190 -26.19 -14.68 -15.50
CA GLY A 190 -26.21 -14.11 -14.14
C GLY A 190 -24.99 -13.26 -13.81
N LEU A 191 -24.43 -12.56 -14.81
CA LEU A 191 -23.33 -11.63 -14.59
C LEU A 191 -23.79 -10.38 -13.83
N ASP A 192 -22.92 -9.85 -12.98
CA ASP A 192 -23.15 -8.57 -12.30
C ASP A 192 -22.94 -7.37 -13.24
N ASP A 193 -23.37 -6.18 -12.78
CA ASP A 193 -23.32 -4.95 -13.57
C ASP A 193 -21.91 -4.55 -13.99
N ASP A 194 -20.91 -4.84 -13.15
CA ASP A 194 -19.51 -4.55 -13.45
C ASP A 194 -18.96 -5.45 -14.56
N ALA A 195 -19.25 -6.75 -14.51
CA ALA A 195 -18.88 -7.69 -15.57
C ALA A 195 -19.60 -7.37 -16.89
N LEU A 196 -20.89 -6.98 -16.85
CA LEU A 196 -21.63 -6.52 -18.02
C LEU A 196 -21.02 -5.24 -18.62
N ARG A 197 -20.61 -4.29 -17.77
CA ARG A 197 -19.92 -3.08 -18.21
C ARG A 197 -18.58 -3.39 -18.87
N LEU A 198 -17.82 -4.34 -18.34
CA LEU A 198 -16.56 -4.80 -18.95
C LEU A 198 -16.81 -5.49 -20.30
N LEU A 199 -17.85 -6.31 -20.43
CA LEU A 199 -18.22 -6.93 -21.70
C LEU A 199 -18.59 -5.90 -22.77
N ARG A 200 -19.34 -4.84 -22.40
CA ARG A 200 -19.70 -3.74 -23.33
C ARG A 200 -18.47 -2.97 -23.82
N ALA A 201 -17.47 -2.81 -22.96
CA ALA A 201 -16.26 -2.05 -23.27
C ALA A 201 -15.21 -2.88 -24.03
N ALA A 202 -15.33 -4.20 -24.03
CA ALA A 202 -14.40 -5.10 -24.69
C ALA A 202 -14.63 -5.15 -26.21
N ASP A 203 -13.62 -5.66 -26.93
CA ASP A 203 -13.78 -6.02 -28.34
C ASP A 203 -14.91 -7.06 -28.50
N PRO A 204 -15.87 -6.88 -29.42
CA PRO A 204 -17.01 -7.78 -29.56
C PRO A 204 -16.64 -9.23 -29.84
N ALA A 205 -15.58 -9.48 -30.62
CA ALA A 205 -15.12 -10.84 -30.90
C ALA A 205 -14.52 -11.47 -29.64
N ARG A 206 -13.76 -10.69 -28.86
CA ARG A 206 -13.23 -11.16 -27.58
C ARG A 206 -14.33 -11.43 -26.54
N ALA A 207 -15.32 -10.55 -26.44
CA ALA A 207 -16.46 -10.74 -25.56
C ALA A 207 -17.24 -12.02 -25.91
N ALA A 208 -17.44 -12.29 -27.20
CA ALA A 208 -18.07 -13.51 -27.69
C ALA A 208 -17.27 -14.77 -27.30
N GLU A 209 -15.94 -14.78 -27.50
CA GLU A 209 -15.06 -15.89 -27.09
C GLU A 209 -15.15 -16.16 -25.58
N VAL A 210 -15.14 -15.11 -24.75
CA VAL A 210 -15.19 -15.28 -23.29
C VAL A 210 -16.54 -15.84 -22.84
N LEU A 211 -17.64 -15.42 -23.46
CA LEU A 211 -18.97 -15.98 -23.19
C LEU A 211 -19.09 -17.43 -23.68
N GLU A 212 -18.51 -17.78 -24.83
CA GLU A 212 -18.44 -19.17 -25.29
C GLU A 212 -17.59 -20.05 -24.35
N GLU A 213 -16.45 -19.55 -23.87
CA GLU A 213 -15.62 -20.26 -22.89
C GLU A 213 -16.36 -20.44 -21.55
N LEU A 214 -17.14 -19.44 -21.13
CA LEU A 214 -17.98 -19.52 -19.93
C LEU A 214 -19.09 -20.56 -20.10
N GLU A 215 -19.79 -20.58 -21.24
CA GLU A 215 -20.83 -21.56 -21.56
C GLU A 215 -20.26 -22.99 -21.62
N LEU A 216 -19.08 -23.17 -22.22
CA LEU A 216 -18.41 -24.46 -22.32
C LEU A 216 -18.04 -25.03 -20.94
N LYS A 217 -17.58 -24.17 -20.03
CA LYS A 217 -17.26 -24.56 -18.65
C LYS A 217 -18.49 -24.74 -17.77
N GLY A 218 -19.58 -24.04 -18.09
CA GLY A 218 -20.87 -24.15 -17.43
C GLY A 218 -20.76 -24.11 -15.91
N ARG A 219 -21.11 -25.22 -15.24
CA ARG A 219 -21.15 -25.34 -13.77
C ARG A 219 -19.79 -25.43 -13.10
N GLU A 220 -18.70 -25.61 -13.84
CA GLU A 220 -17.34 -25.60 -13.26
C GLU A 220 -16.93 -24.20 -12.79
N VAL A 221 -17.53 -23.16 -13.36
CA VAL A 221 -17.27 -21.77 -12.97
C VAL A 221 -18.17 -21.39 -11.80
N ARG A 222 -17.60 -21.43 -10.58
CA ARG A 222 -18.31 -21.05 -9.34
C ARG A 222 -18.78 -19.58 -9.34
N ASN A 223 -18.04 -18.68 -9.98
CA ASN A 223 -18.40 -17.26 -10.08
C ASN A 223 -18.20 -16.76 -11.52
N PRO A 224 -19.29 -16.62 -12.31
CA PRO A 224 -19.21 -16.25 -13.72
C PRO A 224 -18.73 -14.80 -13.91
N SER A 225 -19.15 -13.85 -13.07
CA SER A 225 -18.72 -12.44 -13.15
C SER A 225 -17.21 -12.28 -12.96
N ALA A 226 -16.64 -12.97 -11.98
CA ALA A 226 -15.20 -12.94 -11.73
C ALA A 226 -14.41 -13.59 -12.86
N PHE A 227 -14.94 -14.67 -13.44
CA PHE A 227 -14.33 -15.34 -14.59
C PHE A 227 -14.26 -14.41 -15.81
N VAL A 228 -15.37 -13.76 -16.17
CA VAL A 228 -15.44 -12.83 -17.31
C VAL A 228 -14.50 -11.65 -17.10
N SER A 229 -14.57 -11.01 -15.93
CA SER A 229 -13.73 -9.85 -15.60
C SER A 229 -12.23 -10.18 -15.67
N LYS A 230 -11.83 -11.33 -15.12
CA LYS A 230 -10.45 -11.82 -15.18
C LYS A 230 -10.02 -12.13 -16.62
N SER A 231 -10.86 -12.80 -17.40
CA SER A 231 -10.55 -13.21 -18.77
C SER A 231 -10.39 -12.03 -19.72
N LEU A 232 -11.22 -10.99 -19.57
CA LEU A 232 -11.12 -9.74 -20.36
C LEU A 232 -9.91 -8.90 -19.92
N SER A 233 -9.62 -8.84 -18.62
CA SER A 233 -8.45 -8.10 -18.10
C SER A 233 -7.12 -8.73 -18.50
N GLN A 234 -7.05 -10.07 -18.52
CA GLN A 234 -5.83 -10.80 -18.84
C GLN A 234 -5.57 -10.84 -20.35
N PHE A 235 -6.63 -10.94 -21.16
CA PHE A 235 -6.53 -11.02 -22.61
C PHE A 235 -7.56 -10.08 -23.25
N PRO A 236 -7.22 -8.79 -23.44
CA PRO A 236 -8.17 -7.79 -23.95
C PRO A 236 -8.45 -7.92 -25.45
N MET A 237 -7.60 -8.63 -26.19
CA MET A 237 -7.74 -8.84 -27.64
C MET A 237 -8.21 -10.27 -27.93
N PRO A 238 -8.95 -10.50 -29.05
CA PRO A 238 -9.37 -11.83 -29.47
C PRO A 238 -8.15 -12.75 -29.67
N ARG A 239 -8.29 -14.02 -29.30
CA ARG A 239 -7.23 -15.00 -29.52
C ARG A 239 -7.22 -15.30 -31.02
N ARG A 240 -6.26 -14.73 -31.76
CA ARG A 240 -6.09 -15.04 -33.19
C ARG A 240 -6.01 -16.56 -33.35
N ARG A 241 -7.05 -17.12 -33.97
CA ARG A 241 -7.16 -18.53 -34.30
C ARG A 241 -6.39 -18.83 -35.58
#